data_AF-A0A1Z4V881-F1
#
_entry.id   AF-A0A1Z4V881-F1
#
_cell.length_a   1.000
_cell.length_b   1.000
_cell.length_c   1.000
_cell.angle_alpha   90.00
_cell.angle_beta   90.00
_cell.angle_gamma   90.00
#
_symmetry.space_group_name_H-M   'P 1'
#
loop_
_entity.id
_entity.type
_entity.pdbx_description
1 polymer ?
#
loop_
_entity_poly.entity_id
_entity_poly.type
_entity_poly.pdbx_seq_one_letter_code
_entity_poly.pdbx_strand_id
1 'polypeptide(L)'
;MKPVLKTQKLVLPQVQRYLQGAKRSLFILGFSLITLGVNELSVLAQTRQPTNAEIKRLRQELQQQISRTKNNNVGASYLQDRRTQVEKKTRESFVRAWSKTEPELAPFFGRWMGYENSSHIYPSNSKGRVCVFETAEGSGRLTTGVFSNGVIKTNIGEVLFKEGNYYLGSALLKNGRFVGNNSEIPLHSPRPVESLSGLLEYIFEASEKNQISQQFKAAGCTSSLPNSSANKYTTPKQKRF
;
A
#
# COMPACT_ATOMS: atom_id res chain seq x y z
N MET A 1 -14.65 100.85 -5.02
CA MET A 1 -15.31 100.15 -3.89
C MET A 1 -14.37 99.08 -3.34
N LYS A 2 -13.88 99.30 -2.11
CA LYS A 2 -13.53 98.30 -1.08
C LYS A 2 -14.55 98.55 0.07
N PRO A 3 -14.81 97.66 1.04
CA PRO A 3 -14.06 96.45 1.42
C PRO A 3 -14.91 95.19 1.69
N VAL A 4 -14.17 94.11 1.95
CA VAL A 4 -14.58 92.80 2.48
C VAL A 4 -14.89 92.89 3.98
N LEU A 5 -15.84 92.08 4.47
CA LEU A 5 -15.98 91.72 5.89
C LEU A 5 -16.17 90.20 6.04
N LYS A 6 -15.29 89.61 6.84
CA LYS A 6 -15.21 88.21 7.27
C LYS A 6 -15.89 88.05 8.64
N THR A 7 -16.50 86.89 8.88
CA THR A 7 -16.78 86.30 10.22
C THR A 7 -16.97 84.78 10.03
N GLN A 8 -16.01 83.89 10.39
CA GLN A 8 -15.80 83.20 11.70
C GLN A 8 -17.10 82.61 12.29
N LYS A 9 -17.23 81.35 12.77
CA LYS A 9 -16.40 80.19 13.20
C LYS A 9 -17.34 78.95 13.09
N LEU A 10 -16.94 77.68 13.10
CA LEU A 10 -16.54 76.90 14.29
C LEU A 10 -16.20 75.46 13.83
N VAL A 11 -15.16 74.88 14.43
CA VAL A 11 -14.63 73.53 14.14
C VAL A 11 -15.05 72.56 15.25
N LEU A 12 -15.26 71.29 14.88
CA LEU A 12 -14.87 70.01 15.55
C LEU A 12 -16.02 68.97 15.56
N PRO A 13 -15.74 67.65 15.70
CA PRO A 13 -14.55 66.90 15.29
C PRO A 13 -14.85 65.60 14.52
N GLN A 14 -13.82 65.12 13.83
CA GLN A 14 -13.70 63.80 13.21
C GLN A 14 -13.67 62.66 14.25
N VAL A 15 -14.80 62.02 14.56
CA VAL A 15 -14.77 60.72 15.29
C VAL A 15 -15.93 59.82 14.84
N GLN A 16 -16.00 59.44 13.56
CA GLN A 16 -17.09 58.54 13.15
C GLN A 16 -16.88 57.70 11.90
N ARG A 17 -15.64 57.31 11.56
CA ARG A 17 -15.40 56.42 10.41
C ARG A 17 -14.42 55.25 10.64
N TYR A 18 -14.05 54.96 11.88
CA TYR A 18 -13.08 53.88 12.16
C TYR A 18 -13.65 52.62 12.84
N LEU A 19 -14.94 52.58 13.22
CA LEU A 19 -15.50 51.48 14.01
C LEU A 19 -16.43 50.52 13.23
N GLN A 20 -16.63 50.72 11.93
CA GLN A 20 -17.52 49.86 11.13
C GLN A 20 -16.79 48.81 10.28
N GLY A 21 -15.48 48.97 10.05
CA GLY A 21 -14.67 48.00 9.29
C GLY A 21 -14.13 46.83 10.11
N ALA A 22 -13.90 47.01 11.41
CA ALA A 22 -13.23 46.00 12.24
C ALA A 22 -14.13 44.81 12.64
N LYS A 23 -15.46 44.96 12.60
CA LYS A 23 -16.40 43.90 13.04
C LYS A 23 -16.74 42.87 11.96
N ARG A 24 -16.49 43.14 10.68
CA ARG A 24 -16.72 42.17 9.58
C ARG A 24 -15.52 41.27 9.29
N SER A 25 -14.30 41.67 9.69
CA SER A 25 -13.08 40.89 9.41
C SER A 25 -12.84 39.73 10.39
N LEU A 26 -13.38 39.79 11.61
CA LEU A 26 -13.17 38.76 12.64
C LEU A 26 -14.10 37.55 12.50
N PHE A 27 -15.28 37.73 11.90
CA PHE A 27 -16.21 36.60 11.67
C PHE A 27 -15.79 35.69 10.51
N ILE A 28 -15.03 36.20 9.53
CA ILE A 28 -14.55 35.39 8.39
C ILE A 28 -13.34 34.54 8.80
N LEU A 29 -12.45 35.05 9.66
CA LEU A 29 -11.31 34.29 10.19
C LEU A 29 -11.70 33.21 11.22
N GLY A 30 -12.80 33.42 11.96
CA GLY A 30 -13.30 32.42 12.92
C GLY A 30 -13.93 31.18 12.27
N PHE A 31 -14.55 31.33 11.09
CA PHE A 31 -15.16 30.20 10.36
C PHE A 31 -14.18 29.42 9.50
N SER A 32 -13.07 30.02 9.06
CA SER A 32 -12.03 29.29 8.30
C SER A 32 -11.18 28.36 9.16
N LEU A 33 -11.04 28.61 10.47
CA LEU A 33 -10.23 27.77 11.36
C LEU A 33 -10.98 26.56 11.91
N ILE A 34 -12.31 26.56 11.90
CA ILE A 34 -13.12 25.42 12.38
C ILE A 34 -13.37 24.41 11.26
N THR A 35 -13.40 24.81 9.99
CA THR A 35 -13.56 23.88 8.86
C THR A 35 -12.26 23.18 8.45
N LEU A 36 -11.09 23.72 8.84
CA LEU A 36 -9.78 23.09 8.64
C LEU A 36 -9.36 22.13 9.77
N GLY A 37 -10.02 22.17 10.94
CA GLY A 37 -9.61 21.38 12.11
C GLY A 37 -10.23 19.99 12.23
N VAL A 38 -11.37 19.73 11.58
CA VAL A 38 -12.14 18.47 11.77
C VAL A 38 -11.93 17.42 10.69
N ASN A 39 -11.31 17.76 9.56
CA ASN A 39 -11.09 16.83 8.46
C ASN A 39 -9.71 16.14 8.48
N GLU A 40 -8.73 16.67 9.22
CA GLU A 40 -7.36 16.13 9.27
C GLU A 40 -7.22 14.94 10.24
N LEU A 41 -8.05 14.85 11.29
CA LEU A 41 -7.94 13.78 12.30
C LEU A 41 -8.35 12.40 11.77
N SER A 42 -9.20 12.34 10.75
CA SER A 42 -9.64 11.08 10.13
C SER A 42 -8.63 10.51 9.12
N VAL A 43 -7.70 11.34 8.63
CA VAL A 43 -6.68 10.92 7.64
C VAL A 43 -5.44 10.33 8.33
N LEU A 44 -5.14 10.74 9.56
CA LEU A 44 -3.97 10.25 10.32
C LEU A 44 -4.11 8.81 10.83
N ALA A 45 -5.32 8.23 10.83
CA ALA A 45 -5.53 6.87 11.31
C ALA A 45 -5.07 5.80 10.31
N GLN A 46 -5.04 6.05 8.99
CA GLN A 46 -4.87 4.99 7.97
C GLN A 46 -3.42 4.51 7.76
N THR A 47 -2.43 5.09 8.43
CA THR A 47 -1.01 4.92 8.05
C THR A 47 -0.13 4.16 9.05
N ARG A 48 -0.64 3.72 10.21
CA ARG A 48 0.19 2.97 11.18
C ARG A 48 0.54 1.54 10.72
N GLN A 49 1.69 1.04 11.16
CA GLN A 49 2.05 -0.38 11.03
C GLN A 49 1.31 -1.23 12.07
N PRO A 50 1.04 -2.52 11.80
CA PRO A 50 0.54 -3.42 12.82
C PRO A 50 1.62 -3.72 13.86
N THR A 51 1.21 -3.87 15.11
CA THR A 51 2.08 -4.33 16.19
C THR A 51 2.30 -5.84 16.11
N ASN A 52 3.35 -6.36 16.76
CA ASN A 52 3.60 -7.81 16.81
C ASN A 52 2.44 -8.60 17.42
N ALA A 53 1.73 -8.02 18.39
CA ALA A 53 0.55 -8.64 19.00
C ALA A 53 -0.61 -8.74 18.00
N GLU A 54 -0.82 -7.70 17.18
CA GLU A 54 -1.83 -7.71 16.12
C GLU A 54 -1.48 -8.70 15.02
N ILE A 55 -0.22 -8.75 14.57
CA ILE A 55 0.24 -9.73 13.59
C ILE A 55 0.03 -11.16 14.12
N LYS A 56 0.35 -11.41 15.39
CA LYS A 56 0.12 -12.73 16.02
C LYS A 56 -1.36 -13.09 16.03
N ARG A 57 -2.23 -12.15 16.39
CA ARG A 57 -3.68 -12.35 16.37
C ARG A 57 -4.20 -12.64 14.96
N LEU A 58 -3.77 -11.88 13.95
CA LEU A 58 -4.16 -12.09 12.56
C LEU A 58 -3.73 -13.47 12.05
N ARG A 59 -2.55 -13.95 12.42
CA ARG A 59 -2.11 -15.33 12.13
C ARG A 59 -3.00 -16.37 12.80
N GLN A 60 -3.39 -16.17 14.05
CA GLN A 60 -4.32 -17.07 14.74
C GLN A 60 -5.70 -17.10 14.07
N GLU A 61 -6.22 -15.95 13.64
CA GLU A 61 -7.48 -15.85 12.88
C GLU A 61 -7.38 -16.62 11.54
N LEU A 62 -6.28 -16.45 10.81
CA LEU A 62 -6.01 -17.19 9.58
C LEU A 62 -5.87 -18.71 9.81
N GLN A 63 -5.16 -19.13 10.86
CA GLN A 63 -5.03 -20.56 11.23
C GLN A 63 -6.39 -21.19 11.53
N GLN A 64 -7.28 -20.47 12.22
CA GLN A 64 -8.64 -20.91 12.48
C GLN A 64 -9.44 -21.03 11.18
N GLN A 65 -9.32 -20.05 10.28
CA GLN A 65 -9.96 -20.11 8.97
C GLN A 65 -9.49 -21.33 8.17
N ILE A 66 -8.17 -21.55 8.06
CA ILE A 66 -7.59 -22.70 7.36
C ILE A 66 -8.14 -24.01 7.93
N SER A 67 -8.20 -24.14 9.26
CA SER A 67 -8.74 -25.33 9.92
C SER A 67 -10.21 -25.55 9.58
N ARG A 68 -11.04 -24.50 9.59
CA ARG A 68 -12.46 -24.59 9.20
C ARG A 68 -12.62 -24.98 7.74
N THR A 69 -11.85 -24.38 6.83
CA THR A 69 -11.89 -24.68 5.41
C THR A 69 -11.46 -26.12 5.12
N LYS A 70 -10.45 -26.66 5.83
CA LYS A 70 -10.02 -28.06 5.72
C LYS A 70 -11.07 -29.06 6.21
N ASN A 71 -11.87 -28.70 7.20
CA ASN A 71 -12.92 -29.56 7.75
C ASN A 71 -14.23 -29.52 6.94
N ASN A 72 -14.31 -28.66 5.92
CA ASN A 72 -15.40 -28.63 4.94
C ASN A 72 -14.94 -29.34 3.67
N ASN A 73 -15.65 -30.39 3.24
CA ASN A 73 -15.29 -31.19 2.05
C ASN A 73 -15.10 -30.36 0.78
N VAL A 74 -15.93 -29.33 0.57
CA VAL A 74 -15.83 -28.43 -0.58
C VAL A 74 -14.57 -27.58 -0.46
N GLY A 75 -14.38 -26.93 0.69
CA GLY A 75 -13.22 -26.09 0.98
C GLY A 75 -11.89 -26.83 0.92
N ALA A 76 -11.85 -28.06 1.42
CA ALA A 76 -10.66 -28.91 1.41
C ALA A 76 -10.15 -29.18 -0.01
N SER A 77 -11.05 -29.36 -0.96
CA SER A 77 -10.70 -29.61 -2.38
C SER A 77 -10.04 -28.39 -3.04
N TYR A 78 -10.37 -27.17 -2.59
CA TYR A 78 -9.73 -25.93 -3.03
C TYR A 78 -8.33 -25.76 -2.43
N LEU A 79 -8.14 -26.16 -1.16
CA LEU A 79 -6.84 -26.04 -0.48
C LEU A 79 -5.78 -27.05 -0.94
N GLN A 80 -6.12 -28.01 -1.79
CA GLN A 80 -5.17 -28.97 -2.32
C GLN A 80 -4.06 -28.26 -3.13
N ASP A 81 -2.80 -28.60 -2.87
CA ASP A 81 -1.68 -28.08 -3.66
C ASP A 81 -1.63 -28.74 -5.05
N ARG A 82 -2.26 -28.08 -6.03
CA ARG A 82 -2.33 -28.53 -7.43
C ARG A 82 -1.11 -28.14 -8.27
N ARG A 83 -0.03 -27.65 -7.66
CA ARG A 83 1.19 -27.30 -8.40
C ARG A 83 1.93 -28.55 -8.84
N THR A 84 2.41 -28.53 -10.07
CA THR A 84 3.34 -29.53 -10.60
C THR A 84 4.71 -29.43 -9.91
N GLN A 85 5.52 -30.49 -10.02
CA GLN A 85 6.88 -30.46 -9.49
C GLN A 85 7.75 -29.39 -10.19
N VAL A 86 7.48 -29.12 -11.47
CA VAL A 86 8.15 -28.05 -12.22
C VAL A 86 7.83 -26.69 -11.62
N GLU A 87 6.55 -26.39 -11.37
CA GLU A 87 6.13 -25.13 -10.74
C GLU A 87 6.76 -24.94 -9.35
N LYS A 88 6.80 -25.99 -8.54
CA LYS A 88 7.45 -25.95 -7.22
C LYS A 88 8.93 -25.60 -7.35
N LYS A 89 9.67 -26.31 -8.21
CA LYS A 89 11.10 -26.07 -8.46
C LYS A 89 11.36 -24.67 -9.02
N THR A 90 10.55 -24.19 -9.97
CA THR A 90 10.69 -22.86 -10.56
C THR A 90 10.49 -21.78 -9.51
N ARG A 91 9.42 -21.86 -8.71
CA ARG A 91 9.15 -20.91 -7.63
C ARG A 91 10.25 -20.94 -6.58
N GLU A 92 10.68 -22.13 -6.14
CA GLU A 92 11.77 -22.25 -5.17
C GLU A 92 13.08 -21.68 -5.70
N SER A 93 13.41 -21.89 -6.97
CA SER A 93 14.61 -21.32 -7.59
C SER A 93 14.57 -19.79 -7.59
N PHE A 94 13.42 -19.21 -7.97
CA PHE A 94 13.19 -17.77 -7.94
C PHE A 94 13.33 -17.21 -6.52
N VAL A 95 12.67 -17.83 -5.53
CA VAL A 95 12.77 -17.43 -4.12
C VAL A 95 14.22 -17.54 -3.64
N ARG A 96 14.93 -18.64 -3.90
CA ARG A 96 16.34 -18.82 -3.52
C ARG A 96 17.25 -17.74 -4.10
N ALA A 97 17.03 -17.35 -5.35
CA ALA A 97 17.84 -16.30 -5.99
C ALA A 97 17.64 -14.95 -5.29
N TRP A 98 16.38 -14.59 -5.02
CA TRP A 98 16.03 -13.35 -4.32
C TRP A 98 16.34 -13.37 -2.82
N SER A 99 16.35 -14.53 -2.16
CA SER A 99 16.72 -14.63 -0.74
C SER A 99 18.14 -14.18 -0.44
N LYS A 100 19.02 -14.08 -1.45
CA LYS A 100 20.37 -13.53 -1.29
C LYS A 100 20.37 -12.03 -1.01
N THR A 101 19.37 -11.31 -1.50
CA THR A 101 19.23 -9.85 -1.34
C THR A 101 18.12 -9.48 -0.37
N GLU A 102 17.05 -10.27 -0.34
CA GLU A 102 15.81 -10.04 0.40
C GLU A 102 15.34 -11.31 1.14
N PRO A 103 16.10 -11.81 2.14
CA PRO A 103 15.86 -13.14 2.73
C PRO A 103 14.48 -13.33 3.34
N GLU A 104 13.96 -12.30 4.02
CA GLU A 104 12.66 -12.38 4.71
C GLU A 104 11.47 -12.09 3.80
N LEU A 105 11.68 -11.27 2.76
CA LEU A 105 10.65 -10.86 1.82
C LEU A 105 10.51 -11.85 0.65
N ALA A 106 11.60 -12.46 0.18
CA ALA A 106 11.58 -13.38 -0.95
C ALA A 106 10.56 -14.54 -0.84
N PRO A 107 10.31 -15.13 0.34
CA PRO A 107 9.26 -16.14 0.50
C PRO A 107 7.84 -15.67 0.16
N PHE A 108 7.58 -14.36 0.10
CA PHE A 108 6.30 -13.81 -0.35
C PHE A 108 6.17 -13.82 -1.88
N PHE A 109 7.26 -13.89 -2.63
CA PHE A 109 7.18 -13.79 -4.09
C PHE A 109 6.50 -15.00 -4.73
N GLY A 110 5.66 -14.72 -5.72
CA GLY A 110 4.87 -15.69 -6.43
C GLY A 110 3.42 -15.26 -6.59
N ARG A 111 2.65 -16.13 -7.26
CA ARG A 111 1.21 -15.99 -7.45
C ARG A 111 0.47 -16.83 -6.42
N TRP A 112 -0.21 -16.17 -5.49
CA TRP A 112 -0.99 -16.80 -4.43
C TRP A 112 -2.43 -17.01 -4.88
N MET A 113 -2.93 -18.24 -4.75
CA MET A 113 -4.21 -18.64 -5.32
C MET A 113 -5.31 -18.64 -4.28
N GLY A 114 -6.41 -17.95 -4.55
CA GLY A 114 -7.70 -18.11 -3.88
C GLY A 114 -8.68 -18.88 -4.75
N TYR A 115 -9.97 -18.75 -4.45
CA TYR A 115 -11.05 -19.36 -5.24
C TYR A 115 -11.31 -18.56 -6.53
N GLU A 116 -11.70 -17.30 -6.39
CA GLU A 116 -12.03 -16.39 -7.51
C GLU A 116 -11.03 -15.25 -7.67
N ASN A 117 -10.10 -15.15 -6.73
CA ASN A 117 -9.08 -14.11 -6.72
C ASN A 117 -7.67 -14.69 -6.62
N SER A 118 -6.69 -13.90 -7.04
CA SER A 118 -5.29 -14.21 -6.82
C SER A 118 -4.49 -12.96 -6.50
N SER A 119 -3.41 -13.13 -5.75
CA SER A 119 -2.48 -12.05 -5.40
C SER A 119 -1.09 -12.42 -5.88
N HIS A 120 -0.53 -11.62 -6.77
CA HIS A 120 0.79 -11.81 -7.34
C HIS A 120 1.76 -10.82 -6.70
N ILE A 121 2.79 -11.33 -6.03
CA ILE A 121 3.76 -10.50 -5.33
C ILE A 121 5.08 -10.54 -6.09
N TYR A 122 5.49 -9.36 -6.56
CA TYR A 122 6.69 -9.14 -7.36
C TYR A 122 7.75 -8.38 -6.55
N PRO A 123 9.04 -8.75 -6.68
CA PRO A 123 10.12 -7.91 -6.20
C PRO A 123 10.16 -6.57 -6.95
N SER A 124 10.61 -5.53 -6.25
CA SER A 124 11.04 -4.26 -6.84
C SER A 124 12.57 -4.18 -6.85
N ASN A 125 13.13 -3.39 -7.77
CA ASN A 125 14.54 -3.00 -7.77
C ASN A 125 14.91 -2.13 -6.55
N SER A 126 13.92 -1.62 -5.81
CA SER A 126 14.12 -0.92 -4.55
C SER A 126 14.07 -1.89 -3.37
N LYS A 127 15.09 -1.86 -2.50
CA LYS A 127 15.20 -2.74 -1.33
C LYS A 127 13.95 -2.66 -0.44
N GLY A 128 13.46 -3.82 0.00
CA GLY A 128 12.29 -3.95 0.89
C GLY A 128 10.96 -3.52 0.26
N ARG A 129 10.91 -3.29 -1.07
CA ARG A 129 9.69 -2.91 -1.77
C ARG A 129 9.20 -4.02 -2.69
N VAL A 130 7.88 -4.02 -2.91
CA VAL A 130 7.20 -4.98 -3.78
C VAL A 130 6.12 -4.30 -4.62
N CYS A 131 5.75 -4.95 -5.71
CA CYS A 131 4.42 -4.77 -6.29
C CYS A 131 3.53 -5.92 -5.86
N VAL A 132 2.28 -5.61 -5.53
CA VAL A 132 1.22 -6.58 -5.30
C VAL A 132 0.18 -6.35 -6.38
N PHE A 133 -0.07 -7.36 -7.20
CA PHE A 133 -1.11 -7.35 -8.19
C PHE A 133 -2.23 -8.29 -7.80
N GLU A 134 -3.41 -7.75 -7.57
CA GLU A 134 -4.60 -8.53 -7.29
C GLU A 134 -5.40 -8.71 -8.57
N THR A 135 -5.92 -9.90 -8.81
CA THR A 135 -6.84 -10.20 -9.91
C THR A 135 -8.14 -10.77 -9.40
N ALA A 136 -9.26 -10.38 -9.98
CA ALA A 136 -10.55 -11.04 -9.84
C ALA A 136 -11.41 -10.78 -11.09
N GLU A 137 -12.08 -11.80 -11.61
CA GLU A 137 -13.14 -11.67 -12.64
C GLU A 137 -12.82 -10.74 -13.83
N GLY A 138 -11.65 -10.87 -14.45
CA GLY A 138 -11.30 -10.04 -15.62
C GLY A 138 -10.78 -8.63 -15.29
N SER A 139 -10.67 -8.31 -14.00
CA SER A 139 -10.13 -7.06 -13.48
C SER A 139 -8.89 -7.29 -12.63
N GLY A 140 -8.12 -6.23 -12.44
CA GLY A 140 -6.89 -6.26 -11.68
C GLY A 140 -6.52 -4.92 -11.09
N ARG A 141 -5.69 -4.98 -10.05
CA ARG A 141 -5.22 -3.79 -9.36
C ARG A 141 -3.78 -3.96 -8.96
N LEU A 142 -2.94 -3.03 -9.38
CA LEU A 142 -1.57 -2.94 -8.91
C LEU A 142 -1.49 -2.00 -7.70
N THR A 143 -0.87 -2.47 -6.64
CA THR A 143 -0.45 -1.68 -5.48
C THR A 143 1.03 -1.87 -5.22
N THR A 144 1.65 -0.92 -4.52
CA THR A 144 3.05 -1.04 -4.09
C THR A 144 3.09 -1.29 -2.60
N GLY A 145 4.01 -2.12 -2.15
CA GLY A 145 4.18 -2.43 -0.73
C GLY A 145 5.58 -2.19 -0.21
N VAL A 146 5.67 -2.00 1.10
CA VAL A 146 6.92 -1.96 1.87
C VAL A 146 6.90 -3.11 2.85
N PHE A 147 7.97 -3.90 2.85
CA PHE A 147 8.17 -4.98 3.81
C PHE A 147 8.82 -4.44 5.08
N SER A 148 8.19 -4.70 6.22
CA SER A 148 8.71 -4.37 7.54
C SER A 148 8.05 -5.25 8.59
N ASN A 149 8.78 -5.64 9.64
CA ASN A 149 8.25 -6.46 10.74
C ASN A 149 7.56 -7.76 10.29
N GLY A 150 8.11 -8.43 9.25
CA GLY A 150 7.58 -9.70 8.77
C GLY A 150 6.26 -9.61 8.00
N VAL A 151 5.84 -8.40 7.61
CA VAL A 151 4.62 -8.15 6.83
C VAL A 151 4.88 -7.18 5.67
N ILE A 152 4.05 -7.22 4.64
CA ILE A 152 4.03 -6.25 3.56
C ILE A 152 2.89 -5.28 3.84
N LYS A 153 3.18 -3.98 3.98
CA LYS A 153 2.16 -2.94 4.01
C LYS A 153 2.04 -2.27 2.65
N THR A 154 0.88 -2.33 2.03
CA THR A 154 0.61 -1.68 0.74
C THR A 154 0.33 -0.18 0.89
N ASN A 155 0.45 0.57 -0.20
CA ASN A 155 0.13 2.00 -0.24
C ASN A 155 -1.36 2.30 -0.05
N ILE A 156 -2.23 1.29 -0.13
CA ILE A 156 -3.67 1.40 0.18
C ILE A 156 -3.99 0.98 1.63
N GLY A 157 -2.98 0.70 2.45
CA GLY A 157 -3.15 0.38 3.87
C GLY A 157 -3.45 -1.10 4.17
N GLU A 158 -3.46 -1.96 3.16
CA GLU A 158 -3.54 -3.41 3.34
C GLU A 158 -2.23 -3.96 3.90
N VAL A 159 -2.35 -4.97 4.78
CA VAL A 159 -1.23 -5.70 5.36
C VAL A 159 -1.30 -7.15 4.91
N LEU A 160 -0.28 -7.61 4.21
CA LEU A 160 -0.10 -9.02 3.85
C LEU A 160 0.87 -9.71 4.78
N PHE A 161 0.53 -10.89 5.25
CA PHE A 161 1.34 -11.68 6.17
C PHE A 161 1.25 -13.16 5.81
N LYS A 162 2.35 -13.91 6.01
CA LYS A 162 2.33 -15.36 5.79
C LYS A 162 1.93 -16.12 7.05
N GLU A 163 1.29 -17.26 6.82
CA GLU A 163 1.18 -18.36 7.77
C GLU A 163 1.96 -19.56 7.20
N GLY A 164 3.11 -19.84 7.81
CA GLY A 164 4.11 -20.77 7.27
C GLY A 164 4.63 -20.36 5.88
N ASN A 165 4.80 -21.36 5.01
CA ASN A 165 5.28 -21.19 3.63
C ASN A 165 4.18 -21.38 2.57
N TYR A 166 2.95 -21.65 3.01
CA TYR A 166 1.87 -22.13 2.16
C TYR A 166 0.65 -21.21 2.11
N TYR A 167 0.47 -20.29 3.07
CA TYR A 167 -0.69 -19.42 3.12
C TYR A 167 -0.30 -17.95 3.22
N LEU A 168 -1.09 -17.10 2.56
CA LEU A 168 -1.01 -15.66 2.61
C LEU A 168 -2.32 -15.12 3.18
N GLY A 169 -2.21 -14.36 4.26
CA GLY A 169 -3.31 -13.59 4.83
C GLY A 169 -3.24 -12.13 4.43
N SER A 170 -4.39 -11.49 4.47
CA SER A 170 -4.57 -10.04 4.31
C SER A 170 -5.32 -9.47 5.52
N ALA A 171 -5.02 -8.21 5.86
CA ALA A 171 -5.74 -7.44 6.86
C ALA A 171 -5.85 -5.97 6.47
N LEU A 172 -6.93 -5.33 6.90
CA LEU A 172 -7.16 -3.89 6.75
C LEU A 172 -7.34 -3.24 8.10
N LEU A 173 -6.92 -1.99 8.22
CA LEU A 173 -7.19 -1.20 9.41
C LEU A 173 -8.63 -0.69 9.39
N LYS A 174 -9.45 -1.17 10.32
CA LYS A 174 -10.85 -0.77 10.52
C LYS A 174 -11.06 -0.34 11.97
N ASN A 175 -11.60 0.85 12.19
CA ASN A 175 -11.89 1.39 13.53
C ASN A 175 -10.67 1.31 14.48
N GLY A 176 -9.48 1.67 13.98
CA GLY A 176 -8.23 1.66 14.75
C GLY A 176 -7.60 0.29 15.00
N ARG A 177 -8.17 -0.81 14.48
CA ARG A 177 -7.68 -2.18 14.65
C ARG A 177 -7.49 -2.87 13.31
N PHE A 178 -6.44 -3.69 13.19
CA PHE A 178 -6.30 -4.55 12.02
C PHE A 178 -7.28 -5.72 12.11
N VAL A 179 -8.06 -5.92 11.05
CA VAL A 179 -9.05 -6.99 10.92
C VAL A 179 -8.74 -7.79 9.67
N GLY A 180 -8.80 -9.13 9.77
CA GLY A 180 -8.60 -10.02 8.63
C GLY A 180 -9.50 -9.65 7.45
N ASN A 181 -8.91 -9.63 6.25
CA ASN A 181 -9.56 -9.32 4.97
C ASN A 181 -9.33 -10.47 3.98
N ASN A 182 -9.36 -11.70 4.49
CA ASN A 182 -9.15 -12.90 3.67
C ASN A 182 -10.42 -13.23 2.88
N SER A 183 -10.26 -13.74 1.66
CA SER A 183 -11.34 -14.41 0.92
C SER A 183 -11.84 -15.65 1.67
N GLU A 184 -12.99 -16.20 1.27
CA GLU A 184 -13.55 -17.43 1.85
C GLU A 184 -12.54 -18.59 1.85
N ILE A 185 -11.88 -18.79 0.70
CA ILE A 185 -10.72 -19.68 0.57
C ILE A 185 -9.45 -18.85 0.78
N PRO A 186 -8.65 -19.15 1.84
CA PRO A 186 -7.38 -18.48 2.07
C PRO A 186 -6.45 -18.57 0.86
N LEU A 187 -5.75 -17.48 0.55
CA LEU A 187 -4.74 -17.50 -0.50
C LEU A 187 -3.64 -18.49 -0.13
N HIS A 188 -3.30 -19.41 -1.03
CA HIS A 188 -2.41 -20.51 -0.72
C HIS A 188 -1.53 -20.98 -1.88
N SER A 189 -0.62 -21.91 -1.58
CA SER A 189 0.20 -22.68 -2.53
C SER A 189 0.79 -21.82 -3.65
N PRO A 190 1.68 -20.87 -3.33
CA PRO A 190 2.14 -19.86 -4.29
C PRO A 190 2.82 -20.49 -5.50
N ARG A 191 2.33 -20.16 -6.69
CA ARG A 191 2.87 -20.53 -8.00
C ARG A 191 4.08 -19.64 -8.36
N PRO A 192 4.88 -20.03 -9.37
CA PRO A 192 5.90 -19.15 -9.93
C PRO A 192 5.37 -17.75 -10.23
N VAL A 193 6.25 -16.76 -10.14
CA VAL A 193 5.93 -15.40 -10.57
C VAL A 193 5.68 -15.42 -12.08
N GLU A 194 4.55 -14.86 -12.51
CA GLU A 194 4.21 -14.73 -13.93
C GLU A 194 4.87 -13.51 -14.56
N SER A 195 5.10 -13.52 -15.87
CA SER A 195 5.46 -12.29 -16.55
C SER A 195 4.30 -11.29 -16.49
N LEU A 196 4.62 -10.00 -16.48
CA LEU A 196 3.60 -8.94 -16.58
C LEU A 196 2.70 -9.14 -17.82
N SER A 197 3.27 -9.58 -18.95
CA SER A 197 2.49 -9.81 -20.16
C SER A 197 1.41 -10.88 -19.98
N GLY A 198 1.73 -12.03 -19.39
CA GLY A 198 0.76 -13.10 -19.16
C GLY A 198 -0.31 -12.67 -18.15
N LEU A 199 0.08 -11.89 -17.14
CA LEU A 199 -0.84 -11.36 -16.16
C LEU A 199 -1.84 -10.35 -16.75
N LEU A 200 -1.41 -9.53 -17.72
CA LEU A 200 -2.28 -8.58 -18.43
C LEU A 200 -3.26 -9.26 -19.41
N GLU A 201 -3.05 -10.52 -19.78
CA GLU A 201 -4.01 -11.29 -20.59
C GLU A 201 -5.32 -11.55 -19.84
N TYR A 202 -5.27 -11.63 -18.50
CA TYR A 202 -6.46 -11.82 -17.66
C TYR A 202 -7.30 -10.57 -17.48
N ILE A 203 -6.82 -9.41 -17.92
CA ILE A 203 -7.54 -8.13 -17.79
C ILE A 203 -8.36 -7.89 -19.04
N PHE A 204 -9.59 -7.41 -18.91
CA PHE A 204 -10.43 -7.12 -20.08
C PHE A 204 -10.20 -5.71 -20.60
N GLU A 205 -10.16 -4.73 -19.69
CA GLU A 205 -10.10 -3.31 -20.05
C GLU A 205 -8.69 -2.87 -20.48
N ALA A 206 -8.58 -2.33 -21.70
CA ALA A 206 -7.29 -1.91 -22.26
C ALA A 206 -6.68 -0.71 -21.51
N SER A 207 -7.51 0.21 -21.01
CA SER A 207 -7.09 1.34 -20.19
C SER A 207 -6.42 0.86 -18.89
N GLU A 208 -7.03 -0.14 -18.25
CA GLU A 208 -6.52 -0.76 -17.03
C GLU A 208 -5.17 -1.45 -17.29
N LYS A 209 -5.05 -2.22 -18.38
CA LYS A 209 -3.77 -2.84 -18.78
C LYS A 209 -2.65 -1.82 -18.92
N ASN A 210 -2.93 -0.70 -19.57
CA ASN A 210 -1.96 0.36 -19.78
C ASN A 210 -1.54 1.00 -18.46
N GLN A 211 -2.51 1.29 -17.59
CA GLN A 211 -2.25 1.84 -16.26
C GLN A 211 -1.38 0.89 -15.42
N ILE A 212 -1.75 -0.39 -15.36
CA ILE A 212 -0.99 -1.42 -14.63
C ILE A 212 0.44 -1.53 -15.17
N SER A 213 0.60 -1.57 -16.49
CA SER A 213 1.91 -1.69 -17.14
C SER A 213 2.81 -0.49 -16.80
N GLN A 214 2.26 0.72 -16.82
CA GLN A 214 2.99 1.94 -16.44
C GLN A 214 3.37 1.94 -14.96
N GLN A 215 2.44 1.60 -14.06
CA GLN A 215 2.70 1.56 -12.63
C GLN A 215 3.73 0.48 -12.26
N PHE A 216 3.67 -0.69 -12.90
CA PHE A 216 4.63 -1.79 -12.68
C PHE A 216 6.05 -1.36 -13.04
N LYS A 217 6.22 -0.69 -14.19
CA LYS A 217 7.50 -0.13 -14.62
C LYS A 217 7.98 0.99 -13.69
N ALA A 218 7.09 1.92 -13.33
CA ALA A 218 7.42 3.06 -12.46
C ALA A 218 7.85 2.62 -11.05
N ALA A 219 7.24 1.55 -10.52
CA ALA A 219 7.61 0.94 -9.25
C ALA A 219 8.89 0.09 -9.32
N GLY A 220 9.48 -0.07 -10.51
CA GLY A 220 10.68 -0.87 -10.74
C GLY A 220 10.47 -2.36 -10.47
N CYS A 221 9.25 -2.86 -10.66
CA CYS A 221 8.91 -4.25 -10.41
C CYS A 221 9.40 -5.17 -11.52
N THR A 222 9.68 -6.42 -11.17
CA THR A 222 10.25 -7.38 -12.12
C THR A 222 9.81 -8.81 -11.84
N SER A 223 9.64 -9.60 -12.91
CA SER A 223 9.48 -11.05 -12.85
C SER A 223 10.82 -11.79 -13.08
N SER A 224 11.92 -11.06 -13.20
CA SER A 224 13.26 -11.60 -13.45
C SER A 224 14.02 -11.91 -12.16
N LEU A 225 15.10 -12.65 -12.29
CA LEU A 225 16.08 -12.86 -11.23
C LEU A 225 16.74 -11.52 -10.83
N PRO A 226 17.24 -11.37 -9.59
CA PRO A 226 17.90 -10.15 -9.18
C PRO A 226 19.10 -9.86 -10.07
N ASN A 227 19.28 -8.60 -10.46
CA ASN A 227 20.44 -8.17 -11.22
C ASN A 227 21.72 -8.37 -10.39
N SER A 228 22.49 -9.41 -10.69
CA SER A 228 23.76 -9.75 -10.03
C SER A 228 24.82 -8.62 -10.07
N SER A 229 24.57 -7.56 -10.83
CA SER A 229 25.42 -6.37 -10.98
C SER A 229 25.25 -5.32 -9.86
N ALA A 230 24.24 -5.42 -9.00
CA ALA A 230 24.06 -4.50 -7.87
C ALA A 230 25.08 -4.71 -6.71
N ASN A 231 25.90 -5.78 -6.76
CA ASN A 231 26.93 -6.08 -5.76
C ASN A 231 28.37 -5.72 -6.19
N LYS A 232 28.56 -4.88 -7.21
CA LYS A 232 29.91 -4.41 -7.62
C LYS A 232 30.24 -2.99 -7.13
N TYR A 233 30.17 -2.75 -5.82
CA TYR A 233 30.83 -1.61 -5.14
C TYR A 233 31.10 -2.10 -3.69
N THR A 234 32.29 -2.07 -3.08
CA THR A 234 33.48 -1.25 -3.30
C THR A 234 34.68 -1.97 -2.68
N THR A 235 35.69 -2.36 -3.45
CA THR A 235 36.99 -2.73 -2.88
C THR A 235 37.66 -1.44 -2.39
N PRO A 236 38.11 -1.33 -1.13
CA PRO A 236 38.84 -0.14 -0.69
C PRO A 236 40.13 -0.03 -1.49
N LYS A 237 40.34 1.10 -2.17
CA LYS A 237 41.67 1.46 -2.68
C LYS A 237 42.59 1.63 -1.48
N GLN A 238 43.40 0.61 -1.23
CA GLN A 238 44.49 0.66 -0.27
C GLN A 238 45.50 1.70 -0.76
N LYS A 239 45.54 2.85 -0.10
CA LYS A 239 46.63 3.82 -0.26
C LYS A 239 47.91 3.13 0.20
N ARG A 240 48.86 2.93 -0.72
CA ARG A 240 50.25 2.65 -0.36
C ARG A 240 50.84 3.96 0.17
N PHE A 241 51.39 3.90 1.37
CA PHE A 241 52.39 4.85 1.84
C PHE A 241 53.75 4.45 1.27
#